data_AF-A0A7D9IP79-F1
#
_entry.id   AF-A0A7D9IP79-F1
#
_cell.length_a   1.000
_cell.length_b   1.000
_cell.length_c   1.000
_cell.angle_alpha   90.00
_cell.angle_beta   90.00
_cell.angle_gamma   90.00
#
_symmetry.space_group_name_H-M   'P 1'
#
loop_
_entity.id
_entity.type
_entity.pdbx_description
1 polymer ?
#
loop_
_entity_poly.entity_id
_entity_poly.type
_entity_poly.pdbx_seq_one_letter_code
_entity_poly.pdbx_strand_id
1 'polypeptide(L)'
;MPNSLQTGLLFTSIYFNVTINVIYLTVIDDEENEAMEVNQVGRPSVHVTKEMITELLALKLSYAQIAKVLGICRTSLYKKMNEYRIDYKEKYSIISDNELDNTIKQIYQDQHKMGEVMLMGHLRSKGIDVQRKRLREAIHRVDPVGVEERKANGIKRRVYEVPHPNFIWHIDGNHKLIRYRLVIHCAIDGYSRLITFLQCSDNNRSQTVVELFNEATNEFGMPKHVRTDHGGEHVGIWTTMYNVYGDENNPVFTGRSVHNQRAERNNRDLNVSITSPFKKVFEELELEGHLNVDNETDIFCLHYV
;
A
#
# COMPACT_ATOMS: atom_id res chain seq x y z
N MET A 1 10.59 18.98 -17.83
CA MET A 1 9.30 18.94 -17.10
C MET A 1 8.21 18.48 -18.07
N PRO A 2 7.28 17.56 -17.73
CA PRO A 2 7.09 16.80 -16.48
C PRO A 2 7.07 15.26 -16.71
N ASN A 3 8.01 14.51 -16.14
CA ASN A 3 7.94 13.03 -16.04
C ASN A 3 7.97 12.53 -14.58
N SER A 4 8.18 13.42 -13.61
CA SER A 4 8.18 13.11 -12.17
C SER A 4 6.79 12.93 -11.56
N LEU A 5 5.73 13.35 -12.27
CA LEU A 5 4.33 13.16 -11.85
C LEU A 5 3.80 11.74 -12.14
N GLN A 6 4.36 11.04 -13.12
CA GLN A 6 3.81 9.76 -13.60
C GLN A 6 4.24 8.56 -12.73
N THR A 7 5.42 8.63 -12.12
CA THR A 7 5.88 7.69 -11.09
C THR A 7 5.17 7.91 -9.75
N GLY A 8 4.86 9.16 -9.38
CA GLY A 8 4.03 9.48 -8.21
C GLY A 8 2.58 8.99 -8.31
N LEU A 9 1.98 9.01 -9.51
CA LEU A 9 0.62 8.50 -9.75
C LEU A 9 0.50 6.97 -9.71
N LEU A 10 1.59 6.25 -9.93
CA LEU A 10 1.66 4.80 -9.72
C LEU A 10 1.65 4.43 -8.24
N PHE A 11 2.27 5.28 -7.43
CA PHE A 11 2.30 5.17 -5.98
C PHE A 11 0.98 5.52 -5.32
N THR A 12 0.10 6.34 -5.88
CA THR A 12 -1.16 6.70 -5.20
C THR A 12 -2.26 5.65 -5.30
N SER A 13 -2.23 4.72 -6.27
CA SER A 13 -3.39 3.83 -6.49
C SER A 13 -3.25 2.36 -6.14
N ILE A 14 -2.03 1.88 -5.93
CA ILE A 14 -1.84 0.64 -5.15
C ILE A 14 -2.41 0.84 -3.72
N TYR A 15 -2.48 2.08 -3.25
CA TYR A 15 -2.74 2.48 -1.88
C TYR A 15 -4.21 2.80 -1.60
N PHE A 16 -5.02 3.04 -2.64
CA PHE A 16 -6.44 3.37 -2.47
C PHE A 16 -7.21 2.28 -1.72
N ASN A 17 -6.82 1.00 -1.83
CA ASN A 17 -7.40 -0.11 -1.05
C ASN A 17 -7.12 -0.04 0.45
N VAL A 18 -6.01 0.58 0.83
CA VAL A 18 -5.48 0.56 2.20
C VAL A 18 -5.92 1.81 2.97
N THR A 19 -6.02 2.97 2.31
CA THR A 19 -6.60 4.21 2.85
C THR A 19 -8.02 3.99 3.39
N ILE A 20 -8.78 3.09 2.77
CA ILE A 20 -10.13 2.72 3.19
C ILE A 20 -10.15 2.03 4.58
N ASN A 21 -9.11 1.29 4.96
CA ASN A 21 -9.01 0.72 6.30
C ASN A 21 -8.60 1.76 7.36
N VAL A 22 -8.01 2.90 6.96
CA VAL A 22 -7.66 3.99 7.88
C VAL A 22 -8.91 4.81 8.24
N ILE A 23 -9.78 5.08 7.25
CA ILE A 23 -11.11 5.66 7.48
C ILE A 23 -11.99 4.76 8.38
N TYR A 24 -11.74 3.45 8.35
CA TYR A 24 -12.44 2.46 9.18
C TYR A 24 -12.26 2.69 10.70
N LEU A 25 -11.21 3.39 11.13
CA LEU A 25 -10.94 3.62 12.55
C LEU A 25 -11.36 5.02 13.02
N THR A 26 -11.19 6.06 12.21
CA THR A 26 -11.61 7.42 12.59
C THR A 26 -13.12 7.58 12.70
N VAL A 27 -13.90 6.82 11.93
CA VAL A 27 -15.38 6.89 11.98
C VAL A 27 -15.98 6.11 13.16
N ILE A 28 -15.22 5.22 13.80
CA ILE A 28 -15.74 4.39 14.91
C ILE A 28 -15.63 5.10 16.27
N ASP A 29 -14.78 6.13 16.41
CA ASP A 29 -14.54 6.80 17.69
C ASP A 29 -15.45 8.04 17.95
N ASP A 30 -16.26 8.49 16.97
CA ASP A 30 -16.97 9.78 17.04
C ASP A 30 -18.50 9.72 17.24
N GLU A 31 -19.13 8.56 17.42
CA GLU A 31 -20.58 8.49 17.73
C GLU A 31 -20.87 7.89 19.11
N GLU A 32 -20.80 8.75 20.14
CA GLU A 32 -21.55 8.56 21.38
C GLU A 32 -23.06 8.51 21.07
N ASN A 33 -23.68 7.39 21.43
CA ASN A 33 -25.09 7.12 21.19
C ASN A 33 -26.00 8.01 22.07
N GLU A 34 -26.60 9.06 21.50
CA GLU A 34 -27.81 9.67 22.06
C GLU A 34 -29.04 8.83 21.68
N ALA A 35 -29.61 8.14 22.67
CA ALA A 35 -30.81 7.34 22.51
C ALA A 35 -32.07 8.23 22.48
N MET A 36 -32.71 8.35 21.31
CA MET A 36 -34.07 8.86 21.19
C MET A 36 -35.09 7.71 21.26
N GLU A 37 -36.03 7.80 22.20
CA GLU A 37 -37.18 6.89 22.32
C GLU A 37 -38.10 6.97 21.10
N VAL A 38 -38.23 5.87 20.37
CA VAL A 38 -39.29 5.70 19.35
C VAL A 38 -40.01 4.37 19.61
N ASN A 39 -41.30 4.47 19.96
CA ASN A 39 -42.22 3.36 20.13
C ASN A 39 -42.41 2.57 18.80
N GLN A 40 -41.61 1.54 18.58
CA GLN A 40 -41.87 0.51 17.55
C GLN A 40 -41.73 -0.90 18.15
N VAL A 41 -42.68 -1.78 17.81
CA VAL A 41 -42.65 -3.19 18.20
C VAL A 41 -41.69 -3.94 17.28
N GLY A 42 -40.55 -4.39 17.83
CA GLY A 42 -39.51 -5.11 17.10
C GLY A 42 -38.11 -4.59 17.45
N ARG A 43 -37.05 -5.33 17.05
CA ARG A 43 -35.67 -4.86 17.19
C ARG A 43 -35.52 -3.52 16.43
N PRO A 44 -35.04 -2.43 17.07
CA PRO A 44 -34.87 -1.14 16.41
C PRO A 44 -34.11 -1.30 15.09
N SER A 45 -34.63 -0.74 14.00
CA SER A 45 -33.90 -0.74 12.73
C SER A 45 -32.67 0.14 12.87
N VAL A 46 -31.48 -0.39 12.62
CA VAL A 46 -30.27 0.43 12.50
C VAL A 46 -30.53 1.50 11.44
N HIS A 47 -30.33 2.76 11.80
CA HIS A 47 -30.49 3.88 10.87
C HIS A 47 -29.35 3.82 9.84
N VAL A 48 -29.68 3.53 8.59
CA VAL A 48 -28.70 3.44 7.49
C VAL A 48 -29.22 4.30 6.35
N THR A 49 -28.53 5.41 6.09
CA THR A 49 -28.90 6.37 5.06
C THR A 49 -28.34 5.98 3.69
N LYS A 50 -28.81 6.66 2.64
CA LYS A 50 -28.28 6.49 1.28
C LYS A 50 -26.84 6.99 1.20
N GLU A 51 -26.56 8.09 1.88
CA GLU A 51 -25.28 8.78 1.93
C GLU A 51 -24.20 7.86 2.52
N MET A 52 -24.46 7.24 3.68
CA MET A 52 -23.53 6.29 4.31
C MET A 52 -23.14 5.14 3.37
N ILE A 53 -24.14 4.56 2.68
CA ILE A 53 -23.88 3.47 1.73
C ILE A 53 -23.05 3.98 0.54
N THR A 54 -23.37 5.17 0.03
CA THR A 54 -22.71 5.76 -1.14
C THR A 54 -21.25 6.11 -0.85
N GLU A 55 -20.96 6.70 0.32
CA GLU A 55 -19.60 7.01 0.77
C GLU A 55 -18.78 5.74 0.96
N LEU A 56 -19.33 4.72 1.64
CA LEU A 56 -18.65 3.43 1.82
C LEU A 56 -18.43 2.69 0.49
N LEU A 57 -19.28 2.91 -0.52
CA LEU A 57 -19.09 2.40 -1.88
C LEU A 57 -18.03 3.20 -2.65
N ALA A 58 -17.95 4.51 -2.46
CA ALA A 58 -16.90 5.37 -3.02
C ALA A 58 -15.53 4.96 -2.46
N LEU A 59 -15.49 4.52 -1.20
CA LEU A 59 -14.37 3.82 -0.59
C LEU A 59 -14.17 2.40 -1.13
N LYS A 60 -14.75 1.98 -2.26
CA LYS A 60 -14.50 0.71 -2.95
C LYS A 60 -14.51 -0.57 -2.08
N LEU A 61 -15.12 -0.52 -0.89
CA LEU A 61 -15.21 -1.63 0.06
C LEU A 61 -15.98 -2.80 -0.54
N SER A 62 -15.72 -4.02 -0.04
CA SER A 62 -16.60 -5.15 -0.32
C SER A 62 -17.93 -4.97 0.41
N TYR A 63 -19.04 -5.45 -0.17
CA TYR A 63 -20.35 -5.43 0.51
C TYR A 63 -20.33 -6.11 1.88
N ALA A 64 -19.44 -7.08 2.11
CA ALA A 64 -19.27 -7.70 3.41
C ALA A 64 -18.65 -6.74 4.44
N GLN A 65 -17.65 -5.94 4.02
CA GLN A 65 -17.06 -4.91 4.87
C GLN A 65 -18.04 -3.77 5.13
N ILE A 66 -18.74 -3.29 4.10
CA ILE A 66 -19.78 -2.25 4.25
C ILE A 66 -20.84 -2.69 5.25
N ALA A 67 -21.34 -3.93 5.11
CA ALA A 67 -22.31 -4.50 6.04
C ALA A 67 -21.76 -4.55 7.48
N LYS A 68 -20.48 -4.92 7.64
CA LYS A 68 -19.81 -4.95 8.94
C LYS A 68 -19.67 -3.56 9.57
N VAL A 69 -19.27 -2.53 8.80
CA VAL A 69 -19.19 -1.13 9.26
C VAL A 69 -20.55 -0.65 9.74
N LEU A 70 -21.58 -0.88 8.94
CA LEU A 70 -22.94 -0.44 9.23
C LEU A 70 -23.64 -1.28 10.31
N GLY A 71 -22.99 -2.30 10.87
CA GLY A 71 -23.60 -3.18 11.87
C GLY A 71 -24.82 -3.99 11.36
N ILE A 72 -24.95 -4.19 10.05
CA ILE A 72 -26.08 -4.90 9.42
C ILE A 72 -25.64 -6.19 8.71
N CYS A 73 -26.59 -7.09 8.43
CA CYS A 73 -26.29 -8.24 7.58
C CYS A 73 -26.26 -7.83 6.09
N ARG A 74 -25.53 -8.59 5.25
CA ARG A 74 -25.43 -8.33 3.80
C ARG A 74 -26.79 -8.27 3.11
N THR A 75 -27.74 -9.10 3.54
CA THR A 75 -29.09 -9.11 2.98
C THR A 75 -29.81 -7.78 3.24
N SER A 76 -29.67 -7.20 4.43
CA SER A 76 -30.21 -5.88 4.75
C SER A 76 -29.54 -4.78 3.94
N LEU A 77 -28.21 -4.86 3.75
CA LEU A 77 -27.50 -3.92 2.86
C LEU A 77 -28.05 -3.96 1.43
N TYR A 78 -28.25 -5.16 0.86
CA TYR A 78 -28.82 -5.29 -0.49
C TYR A 78 -30.26 -4.76 -0.58
N LYS A 79 -31.09 -4.99 0.44
CA LYS A 79 -32.45 -4.43 0.50
C LYS A 79 -32.41 -2.90 0.50
N LYS A 80 -31.56 -2.29 1.33
CA LYS A 80 -31.39 -0.84 1.42
C LYS A 80 -30.84 -0.23 0.13
N MET A 81 -29.84 -0.86 -0.50
CA MET A 81 -29.34 -0.44 -1.81
C MET A 81 -30.45 -0.44 -2.87
N ASN A 82 -31.30 -1.47 -2.89
CA ASN A 82 -32.42 -1.55 -3.84
C ASN A 82 -33.50 -0.49 -3.55
N GLU A 83 -33.83 -0.27 -2.27
CA GLU A 83 -34.75 0.80 -1.82
C GLU A 83 -34.26 2.18 -2.29
N TYR A 84 -32.96 2.45 -2.15
CA TYR A 84 -32.33 3.71 -2.55
C TYR A 84 -31.94 3.80 -4.04
N ARG A 85 -32.23 2.74 -4.82
CA ARG A 85 -31.87 2.60 -6.24
C ARG A 85 -30.38 2.80 -6.52
N ILE A 86 -29.52 2.27 -5.64
CA ILE A 86 -28.07 2.27 -5.83
C ILE A 86 -27.70 1.06 -6.69
N ASP A 87 -27.19 1.29 -7.90
CA ASP A 87 -26.75 0.21 -8.78
C ASP A 87 -25.39 -0.35 -8.31
N TYR A 88 -25.29 -1.68 -8.22
CA TYR A 88 -24.07 -2.39 -7.91
C TYR A 88 -23.00 -2.26 -9.02
N LYS A 89 -23.40 -1.92 -10.24
CA LYS A 89 -22.52 -1.79 -11.41
C LYS A 89 -21.75 -0.47 -11.47
N GLU A 90 -22.23 0.58 -10.81
CA GLU A 90 -21.54 1.88 -10.74
C GLU A 90 -20.13 1.77 -10.12
N LYS A 91 -19.84 0.66 -9.43
CA LYS A 91 -18.51 0.38 -8.89
C LYS A 91 -17.44 0.12 -9.95
N TYR A 92 -17.81 -0.42 -11.11
CA TYR A 92 -16.85 -0.89 -12.12
C TYR A 92 -16.90 -0.03 -13.39
N SER A 93 -15.74 0.15 -13.99
CA SER A 93 -15.59 0.92 -15.23
C SER A 93 -16.21 0.19 -16.41
N ILE A 94 -16.85 0.96 -17.29
CA ILE A 94 -17.32 0.48 -18.59
C ILE A 94 -16.12 0.46 -19.53
N ILE A 95 -15.51 -0.71 -19.68
CA ILE A 95 -14.35 -0.96 -20.55
C ILE A 95 -14.56 -2.30 -21.26
N SER A 96 -14.15 -2.45 -22.52
CA SER A 96 -14.21 -3.73 -23.24
C SER A 96 -13.06 -4.66 -22.86
N ASP A 97 -13.18 -5.96 -23.16
CA ASP A 97 -12.09 -6.91 -22.88
C ASP A 97 -10.84 -6.60 -23.70
N ASN A 98 -11.00 -6.16 -24.95
CA ASN A 98 -9.87 -5.78 -25.81
C ASN A 98 -9.13 -4.55 -25.29
N GLU A 99 -9.85 -3.52 -24.82
CA GLU A 99 -9.24 -2.34 -24.21
C GLU A 99 -8.54 -2.67 -22.89
N LEU A 100 -9.14 -3.53 -22.07
CA LEU A 100 -8.53 -4.01 -20.84
C LEU A 100 -7.23 -4.78 -21.13
N ASP A 101 -7.25 -5.70 -22.09
CA ASP A 101 -6.10 -6.49 -22.49
C ASP A 101 -4.96 -5.60 -23.04
N ASN A 102 -5.30 -4.59 -23.87
CA ASN A 102 -4.33 -3.62 -24.39
C ASN A 102 -3.73 -2.75 -23.26
N THR A 103 -4.56 -2.32 -22.31
CA THR A 103 -4.10 -1.57 -21.13
C THR A 103 -3.11 -2.40 -20.32
N ILE A 104 -3.39 -3.69 -20.10
CA ILE A 104 -2.51 -4.60 -19.37
C ILE A 104 -1.21 -4.84 -20.14
N LYS A 105 -1.25 -4.98 -21.47
CA LYS A 105 -0.05 -5.11 -22.32
C LYS A 105 0.86 -3.89 -22.18
N GLN A 106 0.31 -2.68 -22.22
CA GLN A 106 1.08 -1.46 -22.02
C GLN A 106 1.75 -1.45 -20.63
N ILE A 107 1.01 -1.83 -19.59
CA ILE A 107 1.54 -1.93 -18.22
C ILE A 107 2.72 -2.92 -18.15
N TYR A 108 2.65 -4.04 -18.87
CA TYR A 108 3.73 -5.02 -18.94
C TYR A 108 4.93 -4.59 -19.79
N GLN A 109 4.73 -3.68 -20.76
CA GLN A 109 5.85 -3.08 -21.50
C GLN A 109 6.68 -2.16 -20.58
N ASP A 110 6.01 -1.41 -19.71
CA ASP A 110 6.66 -0.45 -18.81
C ASP A 110 7.28 -1.14 -17.57
N GLN A 111 6.74 -2.28 -17.13
CA GLN A 111 7.21 -2.99 -15.94
C GLN A 111 7.10 -4.51 -16.04
N HIS A 112 8.17 -5.22 -15.70
CA HIS A 112 8.24 -6.67 -15.78
C HIS A 112 7.36 -7.37 -14.71
N LYS A 113 6.52 -8.31 -15.17
CA LYS A 113 5.90 -9.42 -14.40
C LYS A 113 5.21 -9.01 -13.08
N MET A 114 4.16 -8.17 -13.15
CA MET A 114 3.30 -7.86 -12.00
C MET A 114 2.29 -8.98 -11.69
N GLY A 115 2.06 -9.22 -10.40
CA GLY A 115 0.97 -10.07 -9.92
C GLY A 115 -0.40 -9.38 -9.99
N GLU A 116 -1.47 -10.18 -9.92
CA GLU A 116 -2.88 -9.74 -10.02
C GLU A 116 -3.21 -8.53 -9.14
N VAL A 117 -2.71 -8.50 -7.89
CA VAL A 117 -3.00 -7.41 -6.94
C VAL A 117 -2.35 -6.09 -7.36
N MET A 118 -1.09 -6.12 -7.81
CA MET A 118 -0.41 -4.92 -8.28
C MET A 118 -1.04 -4.40 -9.58
N LEU A 119 -1.42 -5.31 -10.48
CA LEU A 119 -2.10 -4.94 -11.72
C LEU A 119 -3.48 -4.30 -11.44
N MET A 120 -4.22 -4.83 -10.46
CA MET A 120 -5.48 -4.21 -10.02
C MET A 120 -5.25 -2.79 -9.47
N GLY A 121 -4.20 -2.59 -8.67
CA GLY A 121 -3.82 -1.27 -8.16
C GLY A 121 -3.43 -0.30 -9.28
N HIS A 122 -2.66 -0.76 -10.27
CA HIS A 122 -2.29 0.03 -11.44
C HIS A 122 -3.51 0.41 -12.29
N LEU A 123 -4.44 -0.50 -12.53
CA LEU A 123 -5.67 -0.17 -13.26
C LEU A 123 -6.46 0.91 -12.53
N ARG A 124 -6.54 0.82 -11.20
CA ARG A 124 -7.17 1.85 -10.39
C ARG A 124 -6.47 3.21 -10.45
N SER A 125 -5.15 3.28 -10.66
CA SER A 125 -4.47 4.61 -10.78
C SER A 125 -4.92 5.31 -12.03
N LYS A 126 -5.30 4.53 -13.03
CA LYS A 126 -5.86 5.00 -14.29
C LYS A 126 -7.39 5.18 -14.22
N GLY A 127 -8.01 5.07 -13.04
CA GLY A 127 -9.46 5.17 -12.87
C GLY A 127 -10.25 3.96 -13.40
N ILE A 128 -9.57 2.82 -13.62
CA ILE A 128 -10.16 1.60 -14.16
C ILE A 128 -10.41 0.61 -13.03
N ASP A 129 -11.68 0.45 -12.65
CA ASP A 129 -12.12 -0.57 -11.71
C ASP A 129 -12.75 -1.75 -12.47
N VAL A 130 -12.14 -2.93 -12.36
CA VAL A 130 -12.66 -4.15 -12.99
C VAL A 130 -12.90 -5.26 -11.96
N GLN A 131 -13.80 -6.18 -12.28
CA GLN A 131 -14.03 -7.34 -11.45
C GLN A 131 -12.77 -8.19 -11.38
N ARG A 132 -12.48 -8.74 -10.19
CA ARG A 132 -11.31 -9.60 -9.96
C ARG A 132 -11.25 -10.79 -10.92
N LYS A 133 -12.40 -11.42 -11.19
CA LYS A 133 -12.52 -12.52 -12.16
C LYS A 133 -12.11 -12.07 -13.57
N ARG A 134 -12.63 -10.93 -14.01
CA ARG A 134 -12.37 -10.35 -15.33
C ARG A 134 -10.90 -9.97 -15.51
N LEU A 135 -10.28 -9.40 -14.48
CA LEU A 135 -8.84 -9.13 -14.48
C LEU A 135 -8.02 -10.42 -14.64
N ARG A 136 -8.38 -11.49 -13.93
CA ARG A 136 -7.69 -12.78 -14.08
C ARG A 136 -7.80 -13.32 -15.50
N GLU A 137 -8.99 -13.31 -16.07
CA GLU A 137 -9.21 -13.75 -17.46
C GLU A 137 -8.37 -12.93 -18.44
N ALA A 138 -8.29 -11.62 -18.25
CA ALA A 138 -7.44 -10.74 -19.04
C ALA A 138 -5.94 -11.07 -18.89
N ILE A 139 -5.44 -11.28 -17.66
CA ILE A 139 -4.05 -11.70 -17.42
C ILE A 139 -3.75 -13.03 -18.14
N HIS A 140 -4.67 -13.99 -18.09
CA HIS A 140 -4.50 -15.28 -18.77
C HIS A 140 -4.44 -15.15 -20.30
N ARG A 141 -5.19 -14.20 -20.88
CA ARG A 141 -5.13 -13.91 -22.33
C ARG A 141 -3.84 -13.18 -22.72
N VAL A 142 -3.36 -12.26 -21.88
CA VAL A 142 -2.20 -11.41 -22.18
C VAL A 142 -0.87 -12.10 -21.88
N ASP A 143 -0.77 -12.84 -20.77
CA ASP A 143 0.46 -13.49 -20.29
C ASP A 143 0.21 -14.94 -19.85
N PRO A 144 -0.13 -15.86 -20.78
CA PRO A 144 -0.35 -17.26 -20.43
C PRO A 144 0.91 -17.93 -19.88
N VAL A 145 2.10 -17.57 -20.39
CA VAL A 145 3.38 -18.16 -19.99
C VAL A 145 3.75 -17.76 -18.56
N GLY A 146 3.70 -16.46 -18.23
CA GLY A 146 4.02 -15.99 -16.88
C GLY A 146 3.03 -16.46 -15.83
N VAL A 147 1.79 -16.79 -16.20
CA VAL A 147 0.86 -17.48 -15.30
C VAL A 147 1.35 -18.88 -14.93
N GLU A 148 1.81 -19.67 -15.90
CA GLU A 148 2.33 -21.01 -15.63
C GLU A 148 3.64 -20.98 -14.82
N GLU A 149 4.56 -20.06 -15.12
CA GLU A 149 5.78 -19.86 -14.31
C GLU A 149 5.46 -19.52 -12.84
N ARG A 150 4.39 -18.77 -12.60
CA ARG A 150 3.94 -18.41 -11.24
C ARG A 150 3.30 -19.58 -10.51
N LYS A 151 2.65 -20.52 -11.21
CA LYS A 151 2.12 -21.75 -10.60
C LYS A 151 3.22 -22.69 -10.15
N ALA A 152 4.33 -22.77 -10.89
CA ALA A 152 5.47 -23.62 -10.56
C ALA A 152 6.16 -23.21 -9.24
N ASN A 153 6.16 -21.92 -8.92
CA ASN A 153 6.81 -21.36 -7.74
C ASN A 153 5.87 -21.30 -6.53
N GLY A 154 5.56 -22.46 -5.95
CA GLY A 154 4.74 -22.56 -4.74
C GLY A 154 5.44 -22.01 -3.50
N ILE A 155 5.10 -20.78 -3.08
CA ILE A 155 5.59 -20.20 -1.82
C ILE A 155 4.80 -20.81 -0.65
N LYS A 156 5.51 -21.42 0.32
CA LYS A 156 4.91 -21.84 1.59
C LYS A 156 4.49 -20.60 2.39
N ARG A 157 3.19 -20.29 2.39
CA ARG A 157 2.64 -19.15 3.13
C ARG A 157 2.74 -19.42 4.64
N ARG A 158 3.33 -18.47 5.37
CA ARG A 158 3.25 -18.41 6.84
C ARG A 158 2.13 -17.46 7.22
N VAL A 159 1.35 -17.82 8.24
CA VAL A 159 0.34 -16.94 8.81
C VAL A 159 1.08 -15.85 9.59
N TYR A 160 0.80 -14.60 9.27
CA TYR A 160 1.28 -13.44 10.01
C TYR A 160 0.06 -12.61 10.33
N GLU A 161 -0.18 -12.43 11.62
CA GLU A 161 -1.31 -11.71 12.17
C GLU A 161 -0.81 -10.78 13.27
N VAL A 162 -1.43 -9.61 13.33
CA VAL A 162 -1.26 -8.61 14.38
C VAL A 162 -2.66 -8.08 14.74
N PRO A 163 -2.87 -7.50 15.91
CA PRO A 163 -4.22 -7.19 16.40
C PRO A 163 -5.02 -6.18 15.57
N HIS A 164 -4.41 -5.06 15.16
CA HIS A 164 -5.12 -3.94 14.52
C HIS A 164 -4.15 -3.03 13.72
N PRO A 165 -4.64 -2.14 12.84
CA PRO A 165 -3.82 -1.10 12.20
C PRO A 165 -3.02 -0.27 13.21
N ASN A 166 -1.83 0.20 12.84
CA ASN A 166 -0.90 0.91 13.73
C ASN A 166 -0.44 0.12 14.96
N PHE A 167 -0.71 -1.18 15.03
CA PHE A 167 -0.16 -1.99 16.11
C PHE A 167 1.37 -2.12 15.99
N ILE A 168 1.89 -2.33 14.78
CA ILE A 168 3.32 -2.44 14.55
C ILE A 168 3.68 -1.96 13.14
N TRP A 169 4.60 -1.00 13.04
CA TRP A 169 5.20 -0.62 11.76
C TRP A 169 6.53 -1.37 11.57
N HIS A 170 6.72 -1.94 10.39
CA HIS A 170 7.93 -2.63 9.97
C HIS A 170 8.74 -1.67 9.12
N ILE A 171 9.93 -1.31 9.58
CA ILE A 171 10.77 -0.28 8.98
C ILE A 171 12.05 -0.93 8.49
N ASP A 172 12.49 -0.58 7.28
CA ASP A 172 13.68 -1.17 6.64
C ASP A 172 14.25 -0.22 5.58
N GLY A 173 15.56 -0.34 5.35
CA GLY A 173 16.31 0.36 4.31
C GLY A 173 16.65 -0.56 3.14
N ASN A 174 16.31 -0.17 1.92
CA ASN A 174 16.68 -0.91 0.72
C ASN A 174 17.97 -0.35 0.10
N HIS A 175 19.05 -1.13 0.20
CA HIS A 175 20.38 -0.71 -0.22
C HIS A 175 20.77 -1.24 -1.61
N LYS A 176 19.83 -1.70 -2.45
CA LYS A 176 20.17 -2.25 -3.78
C LYS A 176 20.83 -1.24 -4.73
N LEU A 177 20.65 0.06 -4.50
CA LEU A 177 21.23 1.14 -5.28
C LEU A 177 22.36 1.89 -4.53
N ILE A 178 22.91 1.31 -3.44
CA ILE A 178 23.92 1.97 -2.61
C ILE A 178 25.21 2.34 -3.38
N ARG A 179 25.53 1.61 -4.46
CA ARG A 179 26.66 1.94 -5.37
C ARG A 179 26.51 3.35 -5.97
N TYR A 180 25.27 3.77 -6.19
CA TYR A 180 24.90 5.09 -6.71
C TYR A 180 24.55 6.07 -5.58
N ARG A 181 24.90 5.73 -4.32
CA ARG A 181 24.61 6.49 -3.10
C ARG A 181 23.12 6.71 -2.86
N LEU A 182 22.27 5.84 -3.39
CA LEU A 182 20.82 5.89 -3.19
C LEU A 182 20.36 4.78 -2.25
N VAL A 183 19.54 5.17 -1.26
CA VAL A 183 18.89 4.28 -0.30
C VAL A 183 17.40 4.56 -0.31
N ILE A 184 16.58 3.51 -0.37
CA ILE A 184 15.13 3.65 -0.27
C ILE A 184 14.69 3.27 1.14
N HIS A 185 14.21 4.24 1.90
CA HIS A 185 13.65 4.10 3.24
C HIS A 185 12.18 3.73 3.15
N CYS A 186 11.75 2.70 3.87
CA CYS A 186 10.37 2.22 3.84
C CYS A 186 9.86 1.92 5.25
N ALA A 187 8.59 2.25 5.50
CA ALA A 187 7.83 1.70 6.61
C ALA A 187 6.51 1.12 6.12
N ILE A 188 6.13 -0.04 6.66
CA ILE A 188 4.88 -0.72 6.34
C ILE A 188 4.13 -1.14 7.60
N ASP A 189 2.85 -0.82 7.68
CA ASP A 189 1.96 -1.27 8.73
C ASP A 189 1.79 -2.81 8.66
N GLY A 190 2.15 -3.47 9.77
CA GLY A 190 2.06 -4.91 9.97
C GLY A 190 0.61 -5.40 9.87
N TYR A 191 -0.32 -4.54 10.25
CA TYR A 191 -1.74 -4.48 9.95
C TYR A 191 -2.22 -4.70 8.51
N SER A 192 -2.52 -3.53 7.96
CA SER A 192 -3.19 -3.21 6.72
C SER A 192 -2.30 -3.38 5.48
N ARG A 193 -0.98 -3.51 5.66
CA ARG A 193 0.05 -3.40 4.60
C ARG A 193 0.19 -1.99 4.02
N LEU A 194 -0.32 -0.97 4.71
CA LEU A 194 -0.11 0.42 4.31
C LEU A 194 1.37 0.73 4.37
N ILE A 195 1.95 1.22 3.28
CA ILE A 195 3.30 1.75 3.31
C ILE A 195 3.16 3.19 3.81
N THR A 196 3.61 3.44 5.04
CA THR A 196 3.40 4.70 5.75
C THR A 196 4.40 5.76 5.33
N PHE A 197 5.59 5.34 4.90
CA PHE A 197 6.47 6.16 4.07
C PHE A 197 7.29 5.28 3.13
N LEU A 198 7.64 5.83 1.97
CA LEU A 198 8.61 5.26 1.05
C LEU A 198 9.36 6.39 0.35
N GLN A 199 10.64 6.56 0.66
CA GLN A 199 11.43 7.67 0.15
C GLN A 199 12.79 7.18 -0.34
N CYS A 200 13.19 7.59 -1.54
CA CYS A 200 14.57 7.45 -2.01
C CYS A 200 15.38 8.65 -1.54
N SER A 201 16.54 8.41 -0.95
CA SER A 201 17.44 9.44 -0.43
C SER A 201 18.87 9.15 -0.86
N ASP A 202 19.69 10.20 -0.94
CA ASP A 202 21.12 10.16 -1.23
C ASP A 202 21.99 9.78 -0.02
N ASN A 203 21.36 9.41 1.10
CA ASN A 203 22.02 9.14 2.37
C ASN A 203 21.22 8.15 3.25
N ASN A 204 21.91 7.57 4.25
CA ASN A 204 21.33 6.68 5.26
C ASN A 204 21.39 7.29 6.67
N ARG A 205 21.18 8.60 6.80
CA ARG A 205 21.31 9.31 8.09
C ARG A 205 20.08 9.06 8.96
N SER A 206 20.31 8.90 10.27
CA SER A 206 19.20 8.73 11.21
C SER A 206 18.25 9.93 11.25
N GLN A 207 18.78 11.14 11.02
CA GLN A 207 17.97 12.36 10.93
C GLN A 207 16.92 12.27 9.81
N THR A 208 17.31 11.82 8.61
CA THR A 208 16.38 11.67 7.48
C THR A 208 15.30 10.63 7.78
N VAL A 209 15.69 9.50 8.38
CA VAL A 209 14.77 8.41 8.70
C VAL A 209 13.76 8.80 9.79
N VAL A 210 14.19 9.55 10.81
CA VAL A 210 13.27 10.04 11.85
C VAL A 210 12.35 11.16 11.36
N GLU A 211 12.79 12.02 10.44
CA GLU A 211 11.94 13.02 9.79
C GLU A 211 10.79 12.36 9.01
N LEU A 212 11.12 11.38 8.16
CA LEU A 212 10.12 10.58 7.43
C LEU A 212 9.14 9.87 8.38
N PHE A 213 9.66 9.33 9.48
CA PHE A 213 8.82 8.71 10.51
C PHE A 213 7.86 9.72 11.14
N ASN A 214 8.36 10.89 11.55
CA ASN A 214 7.54 11.93 12.17
C ASN A 214 6.45 12.43 11.21
N GLU A 215 6.79 12.70 9.96
CA GLU A 215 5.83 13.07 8.90
C GLU A 215 4.74 12.00 8.76
N ALA A 216 5.12 10.73 8.64
CA ALA A 216 4.18 9.63 8.53
C ALA A 216 3.31 9.47 9.80
N THR A 217 3.85 9.68 11.00
CA THR A 217 3.05 9.63 12.24
C THR A 217 2.09 10.80 12.37
N ASN A 218 2.41 11.95 11.79
CA ASN A 218 1.47 13.09 11.73
C ASN A 218 0.30 12.79 10.79
N GLU A 219 0.52 12.06 9.70
CA GLU A 219 -0.52 11.69 8.74
C GLU A 219 -1.35 10.47 9.19
N PHE A 220 -0.68 9.41 9.64
CA PHE A 220 -1.30 8.10 9.90
C PHE A 220 -1.48 7.78 11.37
N GLY A 221 -1.03 8.65 12.28
CA GLY A 221 -0.99 8.40 13.72
C GLY A 221 0.23 7.60 14.17
N MET A 222 0.56 7.72 15.46
CA MET A 222 1.70 7.03 16.07
C MET A 222 1.44 5.51 16.17
N PRO A 223 2.36 4.64 15.69
CA PRO A 223 2.24 3.22 15.90
C PRO A 223 2.51 2.83 17.35
N LYS A 224 1.85 1.79 17.84
CA LYS A 224 2.10 1.23 19.17
C LYS A 224 3.48 0.60 19.30
N HIS A 225 3.95 -0.04 18.24
CA HIS A 225 5.28 -0.64 18.18
C HIS A 225 5.95 -0.34 16.84
N VAL A 226 7.28 -0.35 16.84
CA VAL A 226 8.08 -0.39 15.61
C VAL A 226 8.93 -1.64 15.60
N ARG A 227 9.22 -2.15 14.41
CA ARG A 227 10.21 -3.20 14.19
C ARG A 227 11.21 -2.74 13.17
N THR A 228 12.48 -2.77 13.57
CA THR A 228 13.63 -2.42 12.75
C THR A 228 14.67 -3.52 12.87
N ASP A 229 15.67 -3.51 12.01
CA ASP A 229 16.90 -4.22 12.32
C ASP A 229 17.73 -3.43 13.36
N HIS A 230 19.00 -3.80 13.55
CA HIS A 230 19.91 -3.12 14.47
C HIS A 230 20.70 -1.97 13.81
N GLY A 231 20.20 -1.42 12.69
CA GLY A 231 20.81 -0.31 11.97
C GLY A 231 20.85 1.00 12.79
N GLY A 232 21.96 1.72 12.70
CA GLY A 232 22.16 3.00 13.40
C GLY A 232 21.27 4.13 12.87
N GLU A 233 20.79 4.01 11.63
CA GLU A 233 19.82 4.90 11.01
C GLU A 233 18.48 4.95 11.77
N HIS A 234 18.14 3.91 12.50
CA HIS A 234 16.85 3.81 13.21
C HIS A 234 16.89 4.37 14.64
N VAL A 235 18.06 4.78 15.14
CA VAL A 235 18.22 5.26 16.52
C VAL A 235 17.28 6.43 16.84
N GLY A 236 17.12 7.39 15.93
CA GLY A 236 16.20 8.50 16.10
C GLY A 236 14.74 8.05 16.28
N ILE A 237 14.28 7.04 15.52
CA ILE A 237 12.95 6.46 15.69
C ILE A 237 12.84 5.77 17.06
N TRP A 238 13.86 5.03 17.48
CA TRP A 238 13.84 4.37 18.78
C TRP A 238 13.69 5.39 19.90
N THR A 239 14.46 6.47 19.86
CA THR A 239 14.36 7.58 20.81
C THR A 239 12.95 8.18 20.83
N THR A 240 12.35 8.45 19.67
CA THR A 240 10.96 8.94 19.58
C THR A 240 9.98 7.98 20.24
N MET A 241 10.05 6.69 19.92
CA MET A 241 9.14 5.66 20.45
C MET A 241 9.27 5.49 21.96
N TYR A 242 10.50 5.48 22.49
CA TYR A 242 10.73 5.41 23.93
C TYR A 242 10.29 6.67 24.66
N ASN A 243 10.41 7.86 24.05
CA ASN A 243 9.90 9.09 24.65
C ASN A 243 8.37 9.12 24.73
N VAL A 244 7.67 8.52 23.76
CA VAL A 244 6.20 8.49 23.73
C VAL A 244 5.64 7.43 24.68
N TYR A 245 6.22 6.23 24.69
CA TYR A 245 5.64 5.07 25.38
C TYR A 245 6.40 4.64 26.63
N GLY A 246 7.61 5.11 26.89
CA GLY A 246 8.46 4.58 27.97
C GLY A 246 9.10 3.22 27.62
N ASP A 247 10.20 2.90 28.30
CA ASP A 247 10.97 1.66 28.08
C ASP A 247 10.19 0.41 28.55
N GLU A 248 9.42 0.56 29.62
CA GLU A 248 8.61 -0.50 30.23
C GLU A 248 7.54 -1.08 29.29
N ASN A 249 7.12 -0.30 28.28
CA ASN A 249 6.11 -0.71 27.30
C ASN A 249 6.69 -1.44 26.08
N ASN A 250 8.02 -1.58 26.02
CA ASN A 250 8.76 -2.25 24.94
C ASN A 250 8.27 -1.84 23.53
N PRO A 251 8.32 -0.54 23.18
CA PRO A 251 7.77 -0.03 21.93
C PRO A 251 8.64 -0.37 20.70
N VAL A 252 9.88 -0.81 20.88
CA VAL A 252 10.83 -1.10 19.80
C VAL A 252 11.23 -2.57 19.80
N PHE A 253 10.91 -3.27 18.72
CA PHE A 253 11.39 -4.63 18.48
C PHE A 253 12.56 -4.62 17.51
N THR A 254 13.79 -4.74 18.04
CA THR A 254 14.98 -4.96 17.21
C THR A 254 15.21 -6.45 17.00
N GLY A 255 15.68 -6.83 15.80
CA GLY A 255 16.04 -8.22 15.54
C GLY A 255 16.49 -8.48 14.11
N ARG A 256 16.86 -9.74 13.84
CA ARG A 256 17.28 -10.16 12.49
C ARG A 256 16.15 -9.97 11.48
N SER A 257 16.53 -9.68 10.23
CA SER A 257 15.65 -9.43 9.08
C SER A 257 14.52 -10.49 8.92
N VAL A 258 14.78 -11.75 9.29
CA VAL A 258 13.80 -12.86 9.29
C VAL A 258 12.53 -12.62 10.14
N HIS A 259 12.56 -11.64 11.05
CA HIS A 259 11.41 -11.19 11.85
C HIS A 259 10.72 -9.96 11.25
N ASN A 260 11.38 -9.25 10.33
CA ASN A 260 10.89 -8.11 9.57
C ASN A 260 10.31 -8.53 8.20
N GLN A 261 9.57 -9.66 8.20
CA GLN A 261 9.09 -10.32 6.98
C GLN A 261 8.23 -9.40 6.09
N ARG A 262 7.60 -8.38 6.66
CA ARG A 262 6.71 -7.48 5.94
C ARG A 262 7.48 -6.42 5.17
N ALA A 263 8.51 -5.82 5.78
CA ALA A 263 9.41 -4.95 5.05
C ALA A 263 10.26 -5.74 4.04
N GLU A 264 10.79 -6.92 4.39
CA GLU A 264 11.53 -7.76 3.44
C GLU A 264 10.69 -8.15 2.21
N ARG A 265 9.41 -8.50 2.42
CA ARG A 265 8.51 -8.84 1.32
C ARG A 265 8.25 -7.63 0.42
N ASN A 266 8.09 -6.45 1.01
CA ASN A 266 7.94 -5.19 0.28
C ASN A 266 9.23 -4.87 -0.51
N ASN A 267 10.40 -4.99 0.13
CA ASN A 267 11.70 -4.84 -0.51
C ASN A 267 11.88 -5.79 -1.70
N ARG A 268 11.37 -7.02 -1.64
CA ARG A 268 11.36 -7.91 -2.81
C ARG A 268 10.54 -7.34 -3.98
N ASP A 269 9.37 -6.74 -3.72
CA ASP A 269 8.55 -6.14 -4.77
C ASP A 269 9.17 -4.85 -5.32
N LEU A 270 9.74 -4.00 -4.45
CA LEU A 270 10.54 -2.83 -4.85
C LEU A 270 11.72 -3.25 -5.72
N ASN A 271 12.40 -4.33 -5.37
CA ASN A 271 13.57 -4.78 -6.12
C ASN A 271 13.21 -5.17 -7.55
N VAL A 272 12.17 -5.98 -7.70
CA VAL A 272 11.74 -6.47 -9.03
C VAL A 272 11.19 -5.33 -9.88
N SER A 273 10.39 -4.44 -9.28
CA SER A 273 9.59 -3.47 -10.05
C SER A 273 10.30 -2.14 -10.26
N ILE A 274 11.23 -1.77 -9.37
CA ILE A 274 11.85 -0.45 -9.34
C ILE A 274 13.37 -0.56 -9.38
N THR A 275 14.01 -1.16 -8.36
CA THR A 275 15.46 -1.04 -8.25
C THR A 275 16.20 -1.80 -9.34
N SER A 276 15.72 -2.97 -9.77
CA SER A 276 16.37 -3.75 -10.83
C SER A 276 16.35 -3.04 -12.19
N PRO A 277 15.22 -2.47 -12.66
CA PRO A 277 15.21 -1.62 -13.84
C PRO A 277 16.21 -0.45 -13.77
N PHE A 278 16.15 0.36 -12.71
CA PHE A 278 17.06 1.52 -12.56
C PHE A 278 18.53 1.10 -12.49
N LYS A 279 18.82 0.02 -11.76
CA LYS A 279 20.18 -0.52 -11.66
C LYS A 279 20.74 -0.87 -13.05
N LYS A 280 19.95 -1.49 -13.93
CA LYS A 280 20.40 -1.80 -15.30
C LYS A 280 20.72 -0.55 -16.10
N VAL A 281 19.86 0.47 -16.01
CA VAL A 281 20.10 1.76 -16.68
C VAL A 281 21.38 2.41 -16.18
N PHE A 282 21.62 2.41 -14.86
CA PHE A 282 22.84 2.98 -14.30
C PHE A 282 24.09 2.17 -14.64
N GLU A 283 23.99 0.84 -14.68
CA GLU A 283 25.07 -0.05 -15.15
C GLU A 283 25.38 0.20 -16.63
N GLU A 284 24.39 0.43 -17.48
CA GLU A 284 24.57 0.80 -18.90
C GLU A 284 25.26 2.16 -19.05
N LEU A 285 24.85 3.17 -18.26
CA LEU A 285 25.52 4.48 -18.25
C LEU A 285 26.97 4.40 -17.78
N GLU A 286 27.29 3.55 -16.80
CA GLU A 286 28.68 3.28 -16.39
C GLU A 286 29.47 2.64 -17.53
N LEU A 287 28.89 1.66 -18.23
CA LEU A 287 29.55 0.95 -19.34
C LEU A 287 29.82 1.86 -20.54
N GLU A 288 28.92 2.79 -20.84
CA GLU A 288 29.06 3.76 -21.93
C GLU A 288 29.95 4.97 -21.57
N GLY A 289 30.38 5.07 -20.32
CA GLY A 289 31.21 6.18 -19.82
C GLY A 289 30.43 7.48 -19.59
N HIS A 290 29.10 7.40 -19.50
CA HIS A 290 28.22 8.53 -19.19
C HIS A 290 28.04 8.77 -17.70
N LEU A 291 28.36 7.78 -16.86
CA LEU A 291 28.28 7.87 -15.40
C LEU A 291 29.59 7.33 -14.79
N ASN A 292 30.28 8.15 -14.00
CA ASN A 292 31.35 7.69 -13.12
C ASN A 292 30.94 7.87 -11.65
N VAL A 293 30.84 6.76 -10.91
CA VAL A 293 30.41 6.77 -9.49
C VAL A 293 31.41 7.43 -8.54
N ASP A 294 32.65 7.59 -8.97
CA ASP A 294 33.71 8.31 -8.24
C ASP A 294 33.77 9.81 -8.64
N ASN A 295 32.97 10.24 -9.62
CA ASN A 295 32.85 11.64 -10.02
C ASN A 295 31.63 12.28 -9.33
N GLU A 296 31.89 13.25 -8.45
CA GLU A 296 30.85 13.95 -7.69
C GLU A 296 29.86 14.72 -8.59
N THR A 297 30.30 15.23 -9.75
CA THR A 297 29.41 15.91 -10.70
C THR A 297 28.41 14.92 -11.31
N ASP A 298 28.88 13.74 -11.69
CA ASP A 298 28.02 12.73 -12.33
C ASP A 298 27.01 12.18 -11.32
N ILE A 299 27.44 11.94 -10.07
CA ILE A 299 26.55 11.55 -8.97
C ILE A 299 25.52 12.65 -8.66
N PHE A 300 25.94 13.91 -8.59
CA PHE A 300 25.02 15.03 -8.41
C PHE A 300 23.97 15.09 -9.53
N CYS A 301 24.40 14.95 -10.79
CA CYS A 301 23.49 14.90 -11.93
C CYS A 301 22.55 13.71 -11.85
N LEU A 302 23.02 12.54 -11.43
CA LEU A 302 22.20 11.35 -11.24
C LEU A 302 21.12 11.56 -10.18
N HIS A 303 21.43 12.25 -9.09
CA HIS A 303 20.50 12.51 -7.98
C HIS A 303 19.49 13.64 -8.26
N TYR A 304 19.80 14.51 -9.22
CA TYR A 304 18.95 15.65 -9.57
C TYR A 304 17.75 15.29 -10.46
N VAL A 305 17.87 14.24 -11.27
CA VAL A 305 16.86 13.81 -12.26
C VAL A 305 15.72 13.05 -11.60
#